data_AF-A0A2M9MSM4-F1
#
_entry.id   AF-A0A2M9MSM4-F1
#
_cell.length_a   1.000
_cell.length_b   1.000
_cell.length_c   1.000
_cell.angle_alpha   90.00
_cell.angle_beta   90.00
_cell.angle_gamma   90.00
#
_symmetry.space_group_name_H-M   'P 1'
#
loop_
_entity.id
_entity.type
_entity.pdbx_description
1 polymer ?
#
loop_
_entity_poly.entity_id
_entity_poly.type
_entity_poly.pdbx_seq_one_letter_code
_entity_poly.pdbx_strand_id
1 'polypeptide(L)'
;MTYTLGSYAPPPSVWEELKQELKAVAPELGIDDIGFASAEPFESLKSILQNHRDKGYESGFEESDLDKRVTPALPGTEPKSLIAIAITYHSKMENPPKSEPGKYRGIMARSAWGRDYHHVLREAMSRLEEYIKERVPDAKLESMVDTGALVDRAVSQRAGIGFSAKNCAIISPKFGSWIFLGEMVTNIPFPPDTPVTEDCGECTKCIDACPTGALVGPGQLNAQRCVSFLTQTKGFLDEEAMRKIGNRLYGCDTCQIVCPKNRGKNWTHQEDFKPDPEKAKPLLLPILDMSNREFKETFGDTSAAWRGRKPIQRNAVIALGNFKDSSAVPKLSEVLLKDPRPELRGTAAWALGRIGGEEALNNLEKSMKSEGDSQVRNMLQQALNKLKSEPNENELSAGAQAAADDNSNKVSDSSNGGTKAQPESPVIQGVEPMAIPEGGPEILYYDEIQSPIGPLTVCATEKGLCLIEFGSFYVKEAVIQQWSRTWAGNGGYQRDEARLAPMTSQLKQYFSGELKEFDIKLDMRGTSFQLQVWEALKSIPYGNVCSYKDVAESIGRPKAVRAVGGANNKNPVPIVVPCHRVIGTDGTLIGYAGGPEIKRILLTLEGVMPGRNGQ
;
A
#
# COMPACT_ATOMS: atom_id res chain seq x y z
N MET A 1 43.92 -38.44 -10.67
CA MET A 1 42.48 -38.71 -10.88
C MET A 1 41.71 -37.60 -10.19
N THR A 2 41.22 -36.63 -10.96
CA THR A 2 40.32 -35.57 -10.49
C THR A 2 38.90 -36.15 -10.42
N TYR A 3 38.37 -36.31 -9.20
CA TYR A 3 36.97 -36.67 -9.01
C TYR A 3 36.11 -35.43 -9.26
N THR A 4 35.42 -35.40 -10.41
CA THR A 4 34.28 -34.52 -10.63
C THR A 4 33.12 -35.03 -9.78
N LEU A 5 32.79 -34.30 -8.71
CA LEU A 5 31.52 -34.47 -8.01
C LEU A 5 30.40 -34.10 -8.99
N GLY A 6 29.81 -35.10 -9.63
CA GLY A 6 28.56 -34.93 -10.37
C GLY A 6 27.48 -34.50 -9.40
N SER A 7 26.84 -33.36 -9.66
CA SER A 7 25.69 -32.88 -8.90
C SER A 7 24.50 -33.83 -9.14
N TYR A 8 24.37 -34.86 -8.31
CA TYR A 8 23.16 -35.67 -8.26
C TYR A 8 22.06 -34.83 -7.60
N ALA A 9 21.31 -34.06 -8.41
CA ALA A 9 20.06 -33.49 -7.96
C ALA A 9 19.04 -34.64 -7.89
N PRO A 10 18.42 -34.91 -6.72
CA PRO A 10 17.35 -35.90 -6.65
C PRO A 10 16.22 -35.50 -7.62
N PRO A 11 15.50 -36.48 -8.21
CA PRO A 11 14.37 -36.18 -9.08
C PRO A 11 13.33 -35.33 -8.32
N PRO A 12 12.64 -34.41 -9.02
CA PRO A 12 11.60 -33.60 -8.41
C PRO A 12 10.54 -34.48 -7.75
N SER A 13 10.00 -34.04 -6.61
CA SER A 13 8.89 -34.75 -5.99
C SER A 13 7.65 -34.67 -6.89
N VAL A 14 6.72 -35.62 -6.75
CA VAL A 14 5.43 -35.59 -7.49
C VAL A 14 4.68 -34.25 -7.31
N TRP A 15 4.86 -33.59 -6.18
CA TRP A 15 4.26 -32.28 -5.90
C TRP A 15 5.00 -31.13 -6.58
N GLU A 16 6.32 -31.24 -6.78
CA GLU A 16 7.06 -30.27 -7.59
C GLU A 16 6.68 -30.43 -9.07
N GLU A 17 6.54 -31.67 -9.57
CA GLU A 17 6.08 -31.92 -10.95
C GLU A 17 4.68 -31.35 -11.19
N LEU A 18 3.71 -31.66 -10.31
CA LEU A 18 2.37 -31.11 -10.39
C LEU A 18 2.37 -29.58 -10.27
N LYS A 19 3.18 -29.01 -9.39
CA LYS A 19 3.33 -27.55 -9.27
C LYS A 19 3.78 -26.92 -10.59
N GLN A 20 4.77 -27.50 -11.27
CA GLN A 20 5.23 -27.00 -12.56
C GLN A 20 4.18 -27.16 -13.66
N GLU A 21 3.42 -28.26 -13.64
CA GLU A 21 2.28 -28.47 -14.54
C GLU A 21 1.20 -27.40 -14.34
N LEU A 22 0.82 -27.11 -13.08
CA LEU A 22 -0.16 -26.08 -12.74
C LEU A 22 0.31 -24.68 -13.19
N LYS A 23 1.61 -24.38 -13.06
CA LYS A 23 2.20 -23.15 -13.60
C LYS A 23 2.11 -23.06 -15.12
N ALA A 24 2.30 -24.18 -15.81
CA ALA A 24 2.24 -24.22 -17.27
C ALA A 24 0.81 -24.04 -17.80
N VAL A 25 -0.18 -24.67 -17.15
CA VAL A 25 -1.59 -24.62 -17.61
C VAL A 25 -2.34 -23.37 -17.13
N ALA A 26 -1.85 -22.65 -16.12
CA ALA A 26 -2.53 -21.48 -15.54
C ALA A 26 -3.09 -20.47 -16.58
N PRO A 27 -2.35 -20.09 -17.65
CA PRO A 27 -2.88 -19.19 -18.69
C PRO A 27 -4.12 -19.75 -19.41
N GLU A 28 -4.17 -21.07 -19.67
CA GLU A 28 -5.33 -21.72 -20.30
C GLU A 28 -6.56 -21.71 -19.38
N LEU A 29 -6.33 -21.66 -18.07
CA LEU A 29 -7.36 -21.49 -17.04
C LEU A 29 -7.73 -20.02 -16.80
N GLY A 30 -7.19 -19.09 -17.58
CA GLY A 30 -7.42 -17.64 -17.44
C GLY A 30 -6.65 -16.98 -16.29
N ILE A 31 -5.61 -17.62 -15.77
CA ILE A 31 -4.77 -17.13 -14.67
C ILE A 31 -3.44 -16.60 -15.22
N ASP A 32 -3.09 -15.35 -14.88
CA ASP A 32 -1.90 -14.67 -15.41
C ASP A 32 -0.62 -14.91 -14.61
N ASP A 33 -0.75 -15.19 -13.31
CA ASP A 33 0.35 -15.64 -12.45
C ASP A 33 -0.19 -16.59 -11.38
N ILE A 34 0.59 -17.59 -11.01
CA ILE A 34 0.26 -18.55 -9.95
C ILE A 34 1.50 -18.80 -9.09
N GLY A 35 1.31 -18.77 -7.78
CA GLY A 35 2.37 -18.91 -6.78
C GLY A 35 1.96 -19.86 -5.66
N PHE A 36 2.94 -20.46 -5.01
CA PHE A 36 2.71 -21.47 -3.97
C PHE A 36 3.37 -21.06 -2.65
N ALA A 37 2.73 -21.33 -1.52
CA ALA A 37 3.25 -20.98 -0.21
C ALA A 37 2.92 -22.03 0.87
N SER A 38 3.63 -21.98 1.99
CA SER A 38 3.30 -22.72 3.20
C SER A 38 1.95 -22.27 3.78
N ALA A 39 1.16 -23.23 4.28
CA ALA A 39 -0.08 -22.99 5.03
C ALA A 39 0.14 -22.71 6.53
N GLU A 40 1.39 -22.51 6.97
CA GLU A 40 1.68 -22.07 8.33
C GLU A 40 0.99 -20.73 8.67
N PRO A 41 0.66 -20.48 9.94
CA PRO A 41 0.07 -19.21 10.36
C PRO A 41 0.89 -17.97 9.95
N PHE A 42 0.22 -16.85 9.73
CA PHE A 42 0.79 -15.53 9.49
C PHE A 42 1.04 -14.81 10.83
N GLU A 43 1.94 -15.34 11.65
CA GLU A 43 2.15 -14.87 13.03
C GLU A 43 2.43 -13.35 13.11
N SER A 44 3.35 -12.85 12.28
CA SER A 44 3.70 -11.42 12.25
C SER A 44 2.55 -10.54 11.78
N LEU A 45 1.65 -11.07 10.93
CA LEU A 45 0.51 -10.32 10.41
C LEU A 45 -0.52 -10.06 11.50
N LYS A 46 -0.70 -10.98 12.45
CA LYS A 46 -1.69 -10.83 13.54
C LYS A 46 -1.44 -9.56 14.34
N SER A 47 -0.20 -9.29 14.71
CA SER A 47 0.19 -8.07 15.43
C SER A 47 -0.02 -6.81 14.58
N ILE A 48 0.22 -6.86 13.27
CA ILE A 48 -0.02 -5.74 12.35
C ILE A 48 -1.51 -5.42 12.28
N LEU A 49 -2.36 -6.43 12.12
CA LEU A 49 -3.81 -6.28 12.07
C LEU A 49 -4.38 -5.76 13.41
N GLN A 50 -3.91 -6.29 14.54
CA GLN A 50 -4.32 -5.80 15.85
C GLN A 50 -3.96 -4.32 16.04
N ASN A 51 -2.73 -3.91 15.73
CA ASN A 51 -2.33 -2.49 15.82
C ASN A 51 -3.10 -1.59 14.83
N HIS A 52 -3.51 -2.12 13.67
CA HIS A 52 -4.36 -1.40 12.72
C HIS A 52 -5.77 -1.19 13.30
N ARG A 53 -6.33 -2.21 13.96
CA ARG A 53 -7.61 -2.13 14.70
C ARG A 53 -7.55 -1.18 15.89
N ASP A 54 -6.51 -1.26 16.72
CA ASP A 54 -6.34 -0.42 17.91
C ASP A 54 -6.27 1.08 17.55
N LYS A 55 -5.77 1.40 16.36
CA LYS A 55 -5.73 2.77 15.82
C LYS A 55 -7.03 3.24 15.19
N GLY A 56 -8.04 2.38 15.11
CA GLY A 56 -9.31 2.67 14.42
C GLY A 56 -9.14 2.82 12.91
N TYR A 57 -8.16 2.15 12.31
CA TYR A 57 -7.83 2.30 10.88
C TYR A 57 -8.56 1.29 9.97
N GLU A 58 -9.22 0.29 10.53
CA GLU A 58 -10.03 -0.70 9.79
C GLU A 58 -11.19 -0.04 9.05
N SER A 59 -11.63 -0.65 7.95
CA SER A 59 -12.81 -0.18 7.21
C SER A 59 -14.14 -0.72 7.77
N GLY A 60 -14.09 -1.88 8.42
CA GLY A 60 -15.26 -2.67 8.80
C GLY A 60 -15.77 -3.58 7.67
N PHE A 61 -15.03 -3.71 6.57
CA PHE A 61 -15.29 -4.70 5.52
C PHE A 61 -14.49 -5.99 5.71
N GLU A 62 -13.44 -5.94 6.54
CA GLU A 62 -12.61 -7.07 6.85
C GLU A 62 -13.35 -8.12 7.70
N GLU A 63 -12.97 -9.40 7.59
CA GLU A 63 -13.34 -10.40 8.61
C GLU A 63 -12.89 -9.92 10.00
N SER A 64 -13.82 -9.96 10.94
CA SER A 64 -13.61 -9.45 12.30
C SER A 64 -12.66 -10.31 13.14
N ASP A 65 -12.69 -11.62 12.92
CA ASP A 65 -11.92 -12.61 13.66
C ASP A 65 -10.47 -12.69 13.13
N LEU A 66 -9.54 -12.09 13.87
CA LEU A 66 -8.13 -12.06 13.48
C LEU A 66 -7.48 -13.44 13.41
N ASP A 67 -7.96 -14.42 14.16
CA ASP A 67 -7.41 -15.77 14.13
C ASP A 67 -7.71 -16.45 12.80
N LYS A 68 -8.92 -16.27 12.27
CA LYS A 68 -9.29 -16.75 10.92
C LYS A 68 -8.50 -16.04 9.82
N ARG A 69 -8.13 -14.76 10.01
CA ARG A 69 -7.38 -14.00 9.01
C ARG A 69 -5.92 -14.43 8.85
N VAL A 70 -5.35 -15.02 9.90
CA VAL A 70 -3.92 -15.34 9.96
C VAL A 70 -3.64 -16.82 10.07
N THR A 71 -4.65 -17.65 10.31
CA THR A 71 -4.49 -19.10 10.40
C THR A 71 -5.24 -19.76 9.24
N PRO A 72 -4.54 -20.23 8.20
CA PRO A 72 -5.17 -21.06 7.18
C PRO A 72 -5.88 -22.24 7.82
N ALA A 73 -7.11 -22.48 7.39
CA ALA A 73 -7.93 -23.59 7.86
C ALA A 73 -8.54 -24.29 6.66
N LEU A 74 -8.76 -25.60 6.79
CA LEU A 74 -9.37 -26.41 5.75
C LEU A 74 -10.29 -27.45 6.41
N PRO A 75 -11.61 -27.37 6.24
CA PRO A 75 -12.52 -28.30 6.90
C PRO A 75 -12.22 -29.77 6.57
N GLY A 76 -12.11 -30.59 7.62
CA GLY A 76 -11.95 -32.05 7.49
C GLY A 76 -10.52 -32.54 7.18
N THR A 77 -9.52 -31.67 7.10
CA THR A 77 -8.12 -32.08 6.93
C THR A 77 -7.16 -30.98 7.39
N GLU A 78 -5.88 -31.32 7.54
CA GLU A 78 -4.86 -30.31 7.88
C GLU A 78 -4.43 -29.56 6.61
N PRO A 79 -4.42 -28.22 6.61
CA PRO A 79 -3.91 -27.45 5.48
C PRO A 79 -2.39 -27.63 5.38
N LYS A 80 -1.88 -27.84 4.16
CA LYS A 80 -0.45 -28.08 3.90
C LYS A 80 0.19 -27.00 3.04
N SER A 81 -0.55 -26.45 2.08
CA SER A 81 -0.05 -25.33 1.28
C SER A 81 -1.17 -24.37 0.86
N LEU A 82 -0.74 -23.22 0.35
CA LEU A 82 -1.56 -22.18 -0.23
C LEU A 82 -1.18 -22.03 -1.71
N ILE A 83 -2.18 -21.83 -2.56
CA ILE A 83 -2.00 -21.43 -3.95
C ILE A 83 -2.54 -20.01 -4.08
N ALA A 84 -1.73 -19.06 -4.56
CA ALA A 84 -2.15 -17.71 -4.88
C ALA A 84 -2.25 -17.56 -6.39
N ILE A 85 -3.29 -16.88 -6.87
CA ILE A 85 -3.44 -16.53 -8.28
C ILE A 85 -3.47 -15.01 -8.45
N ALA A 86 -3.04 -14.56 -9.62
CA ALA A 86 -3.22 -13.19 -10.07
C ALA A 86 -3.83 -13.16 -11.48
N ILE A 87 -4.81 -12.29 -11.68
CA ILE A 87 -5.41 -12.02 -12.99
C ILE A 87 -5.30 -10.52 -13.27
N THR A 88 -4.70 -10.16 -14.39
CA THR A 88 -4.49 -8.76 -14.79
C THR A 88 -5.79 -8.11 -15.24
N TYR A 89 -5.89 -6.78 -15.06
CA TYR A 89 -7.02 -6.00 -15.57
C TYR A 89 -6.57 -4.74 -16.30
N HIS A 90 -7.51 -4.19 -17.09
CA HIS A 90 -7.25 -3.04 -17.95
C HIS A 90 -6.95 -1.79 -17.11
N SER A 91 -5.87 -1.09 -17.45
CA SER A 91 -5.48 0.16 -16.77
C SER A 91 -5.75 1.41 -17.62
N LYS A 92 -6.11 1.21 -18.89
CA LYS A 92 -6.45 2.26 -19.85
C LYS A 92 -7.79 1.94 -20.49
N MET A 93 -8.52 2.99 -20.80
CA MET A 93 -9.76 2.93 -21.55
C MET A 93 -9.48 3.48 -22.95
N GLU A 94 -9.95 2.78 -23.96
CA GLU A 94 -9.89 3.26 -25.34
C GLU A 94 -10.94 4.34 -25.57
N ASN A 95 -10.58 5.42 -26.25
CA ASN A 95 -11.47 6.55 -26.58
C ASN A 95 -12.35 7.05 -25.40
N PRO A 96 -11.76 7.40 -24.24
CA PRO A 96 -12.53 7.75 -23.06
C PRO A 96 -13.38 9.00 -23.32
N PRO A 97 -14.70 8.98 -23.02
CA PRO A 97 -15.57 10.10 -23.34
C PRO A 97 -15.15 11.35 -22.57
N LYS A 98 -15.24 12.51 -23.22
CA LYS A 98 -14.84 13.79 -22.63
C LYS A 98 -15.82 14.19 -21.53
N SER A 99 -15.29 14.83 -20.49
CA SER A 99 -16.06 15.48 -19.44
C SER A 99 -15.91 16.97 -19.65
N GLU A 100 -17.02 17.66 -19.89
CA GLU A 100 -17.06 19.07 -20.29
C GLU A 100 -18.32 19.75 -19.72
N PRO A 101 -18.39 21.10 -19.67
CA PRO A 101 -19.56 21.82 -19.17
C PRO A 101 -20.88 21.32 -19.77
N GLY A 102 -21.88 21.04 -18.93
CA GLY A 102 -23.17 20.46 -19.33
C GLY A 102 -23.16 18.96 -19.63
N LYS A 103 -22.00 18.32 -19.68
CA LYS A 103 -21.80 16.87 -19.89
C LYS A 103 -20.73 16.32 -18.95
N TYR A 104 -20.74 16.76 -17.70
CA TYR A 104 -19.77 16.28 -16.72
C TYR A 104 -19.97 14.79 -16.43
N ARG A 105 -18.85 14.09 -16.31
CA ARG A 105 -18.81 12.64 -16.09
C ARG A 105 -18.13 12.30 -14.77
N GLY A 106 -18.68 11.28 -14.12
CA GLY A 106 -18.01 10.60 -13.02
C GLY A 106 -17.01 9.58 -13.53
N ILE A 107 -16.25 8.97 -12.62
CA ILE A 107 -15.32 7.88 -12.95
C ILE A 107 -15.42 6.75 -11.91
N MET A 108 -15.50 5.51 -12.40
CA MET A 108 -15.32 4.29 -11.61
C MET A 108 -13.84 3.92 -11.60
N ALA A 109 -13.33 3.47 -10.45
CA ALA A 109 -12.00 2.89 -10.35
C ALA A 109 -11.84 1.68 -11.29
N ARG A 110 -10.62 1.44 -11.75
CA ARG A 110 -10.32 0.35 -12.71
C ARG A 110 -10.69 -1.03 -12.20
N SER A 111 -10.66 -1.24 -10.89
CA SER A 111 -11.10 -2.48 -10.25
C SER A 111 -12.60 -2.77 -10.39
N ALA A 112 -13.38 -1.84 -10.96
CA ALA A 112 -14.80 -1.98 -11.24
C ALA A 112 -15.13 -1.83 -12.73
N TRP A 113 -14.15 -1.96 -13.61
CA TRP A 113 -14.37 -1.99 -15.05
C TRP A 113 -14.67 -3.42 -15.51
N GLY A 114 -15.61 -3.53 -16.45
CA GLY A 114 -16.07 -4.82 -16.95
C GLY A 114 -16.85 -5.61 -15.89
N ARG A 115 -16.84 -6.93 -16.06
CA ARG A 115 -17.50 -7.90 -15.20
C ARG A 115 -16.85 -7.93 -13.82
N ASP A 116 -17.66 -8.17 -12.79
CA ASP A 116 -17.21 -8.29 -11.41
C ASP A 116 -16.13 -9.37 -11.28
N TYR A 117 -14.94 -8.96 -10.81
CA TYR A 117 -13.78 -9.82 -10.64
C TYR A 117 -14.05 -11.00 -9.70
N HIS A 118 -14.97 -10.86 -8.74
CA HIS A 118 -15.35 -11.99 -7.88
C HIS A 118 -15.85 -13.18 -8.70
N HIS A 119 -16.63 -12.93 -9.76
CA HIS A 119 -17.14 -13.99 -10.61
C HIS A 119 -16.04 -14.56 -11.52
N VAL A 120 -15.27 -13.69 -12.16
CA VAL A 120 -14.20 -14.09 -13.08
C VAL A 120 -13.13 -14.93 -12.37
N LEU A 121 -12.68 -14.51 -11.18
CA LEU A 121 -11.68 -15.24 -10.42
C LEU A 121 -12.23 -16.55 -9.87
N ARG A 122 -13.49 -16.60 -9.40
CA ARG A 122 -14.11 -17.86 -8.94
C ARG A 122 -14.25 -18.87 -10.08
N GLU A 123 -14.57 -18.44 -11.29
CA GLU A 123 -14.62 -19.31 -12.47
C GLU A 123 -13.23 -19.84 -12.87
N ALA A 124 -12.20 -18.99 -12.81
CA ALA A 124 -10.81 -19.43 -13.01
C ALA A 124 -10.37 -20.43 -11.94
N MET A 125 -10.68 -20.16 -10.66
CA MET A 125 -10.36 -21.05 -9.54
C MET A 125 -11.13 -22.37 -9.62
N SER A 126 -12.40 -22.37 -10.04
CA SER A 126 -13.17 -23.60 -10.26
C SER A 126 -12.51 -24.51 -11.29
N ARG A 127 -12.04 -23.94 -12.41
CA ARG A 127 -11.30 -24.70 -13.44
C ARG A 127 -9.97 -25.23 -12.90
N LEU A 128 -9.26 -24.45 -12.08
CA LEU A 128 -8.05 -24.91 -11.40
C LEU A 128 -8.33 -26.05 -10.41
N GLU A 129 -9.41 -25.97 -9.64
CA GLU A 129 -9.82 -27.04 -8.73
C GLU A 129 -10.15 -28.33 -9.46
N GLU A 130 -10.90 -28.26 -10.56
CA GLU A 130 -11.22 -29.41 -11.41
C GLU A 130 -9.94 -30.05 -11.94
N TYR A 131 -9.02 -29.24 -12.48
CA TYR A 131 -7.75 -29.71 -13.01
C TYR A 131 -6.88 -30.42 -11.95
N ILE A 132 -6.87 -29.91 -10.72
CA ILE A 132 -6.17 -30.54 -9.58
C ILE A 132 -6.87 -31.85 -9.18
N LYS A 133 -8.19 -31.87 -9.07
CA LYS A 133 -8.97 -33.05 -8.64
C LYS A 133 -8.85 -34.21 -9.63
N GLU A 134 -8.67 -33.95 -10.93
CA GLU A 134 -8.38 -35.00 -11.91
C GLU A 134 -7.06 -35.75 -11.64
N ARG A 135 -6.06 -35.05 -11.09
CA ARG A 135 -4.72 -35.60 -10.81
C ARG A 135 -4.57 -36.10 -9.38
N VAL A 136 -5.29 -35.47 -8.45
CA VAL A 136 -5.27 -35.78 -7.02
C VAL A 136 -6.71 -35.89 -6.53
N PRO A 137 -7.39 -37.05 -6.73
CA PRO A 137 -8.81 -37.21 -6.40
C PRO A 137 -9.17 -36.92 -4.93
N ASP A 138 -8.24 -37.17 -4.00
CA ASP A 138 -8.42 -36.93 -2.56
C ASP A 138 -8.09 -35.49 -2.12
N ALA A 139 -7.76 -34.60 -3.06
CA ALA A 139 -7.45 -33.21 -2.77
C ALA A 139 -8.64 -32.51 -2.10
N LYS A 140 -8.35 -31.80 -1.00
CA LYS A 140 -9.25 -30.83 -0.39
C LYS A 140 -8.76 -29.44 -0.77
N LEU A 141 -9.68 -28.64 -1.30
CA LEU A 141 -9.42 -27.33 -1.89
C LEU A 141 -10.50 -26.38 -1.39
N GLU A 142 -10.10 -25.22 -0.88
CA GLU A 142 -11.01 -24.15 -0.50
C GLU A 142 -10.51 -22.83 -1.09
N SER A 143 -11.24 -22.33 -2.08
CA SER A 143 -10.93 -21.10 -2.82
C SER A 143 -11.59 -19.88 -2.20
N MET A 144 -10.87 -18.77 -2.17
CA MET A 144 -11.29 -17.48 -1.65
C MET A 144 -10.86 -16.35 -2.59
N VAL A 145 -11.70 -15.32 -2.69
CA VAL A 145 -11.46 -14.10 -3.48
C VAL A 145 -12.14 -12.95 -2.75
N ASP A 146 -11.36 -12.03 -2.17
CA ASP A 146 -11.77 -10.80 -1.44
C ASP A 146 -12.65 -11.00 -0.19
N THR A 147 -13.71 -11.79 -0.32
CA THR A 147 -14.71 -12.09 0.71
C THR A 147 -14.31 -13.27 1.61
N GLY A 148 -13.09 -13.79 1.46
CA GLY A 148 -12.54 -14.84 2.31
C GLY A 148 -12.09 -14.32 3.67
N ALA A 149 -11.67 -15.23 4.55
CA ALA A 149 -11.14 -14.84 5.85
C ALA A 149 -9.68 -14.36 5.76
N LEU A 150 -8.87 -15.03 4.93
CA LEU A 150 -7.44 -14.74 4.80
C LEU A 150 -7.19 -13.33 4.24
N VAL A 151 -5.94 -12.90 4.32
CA VAL A 151 -5.50 -11.66 3.70
C VAL A 151 -4.86 -11.99 2.35
N ASP A 152 -5.62 -11.89 1.26
CA ASP A 152 -5.22 -12.23 -0.12
C ASP A 152 -3.84 -11.65 -0.47
N ARG A 153 -3.60 -10.41 -0.02
CA ARG A 153 -2.32 -9.71 -0.21
C ARG A 153 -1.16 -10.39 0.53
N ALA A 154 -1.35 -10.82 1.77
CA ALA A 154 -0.32 -11.52 2.53
C ALA A 154 -0.03 -12.90 1.94
N VAL A 155 -1.07 -13.62 1.49
CA VAL A 155 -0.94 -14.90 0.79
C VAL A 155 -0.14 -14.71 -0.51
N SER A 156 -0.52 -13.73 -1.32
CA SER A 156 0.15 -13.40 -2.59
C SER A 156 1.61 -12.97 -2.39
N GLN A 157 1.92 -12.23 -1.32
CA GLN A 157 3.29 -11.88 -0.97
C GLN A 157 4.13 -13.12 -0.62
N ARG A 158 3.59 -13.99 0.23
CA ARG A 158 4.28 -15.22 0.66
C ARG A 158 4.47 -16.19 -0.50
N ALA A 159 3.51 -16.23 -1.43
CA ALA A 159 3.52 -17.10 -2.61
C ALA A 159 4.37 -16.56 -3.78
N GLY A 160 5.00 -15.39 -3.65
CA GLY A 160 5.89 -14.86 -4.69
C GLY A 160 5.20 -14.18 -5.87
N ILE A 161 3.90 -13.86 -5.79
CA ILE A 161 3.18 -13.11 -6.84
C ILE A 161 3.71 -11.68 -6.96
N GLY A 162 4.04 -11.06 -5.83
CA GLY A 162 4.52 -9.69 -5.77
C GLY A 162 4.92 -9.28 -4.37
N PHE A 163 5.45 -8.07 -4.21
CA PHE A 163 5.80 -7.53 -2.91
C PHE A 163 4.73 -6.57 -2.38
N SER A 164 4.61 -6.45 -1.06
CA SER A 164 3.72 -5.48 -0.40
C SER A 164 4.30 -4.07 -0.47
N ALA A 165 3.68 -3.20 -1.26
CA ALA A 165 4.19 -1.87 -1.55
C ALA A 165 3.72 -0.80 -0.54
N LYS A 166 4.36 0.38 -0.58
CA LYS A 166 4.03 1.48 0.33
C LYS A 166 2.60 2.02 0.20
N ASN A 167 1.94 1.76 -0.93
CA ASN A 167 0.52 2.08 -1.16
C ASN A 167 -0.45 0.95 -0.70
N CYS A 168 0.08 -0.08 -0.02
CA CYS A 168 -0.63 -1.26 0.47
C CYS A 168 -1.11 -2.25 -0.61
N ALA A 169 -0.78 -2.04 -1.90
CA ALA A 169 -1.07 -3.01 -2.96
C ALA A 169 0.04 -4.06 -3.07
N ILE A 170 -0.30 -5.22 -3.65
CA ILE A 170 0.70 -6.15 -4.17
C ILE A 170 1.17 -5.65 -5.52
N ILE A 171 2.47 -5.56 -5.70
CA ILE A 171 3.09 -5.18 -6.97
C ILE A 171 3.85 -6.39 -7.51
N SER A 172 3.35 -6.94 -8.61
CA SER A 172 4.08 -7.91 -9.41
C SER A 172 5.17 -7.20 -10.23
N PRO A 173 6.41 -7.71 -10.26
CA PRO A 173 7.45 -7.20 -11.16
C PRO A 173 6.99 -7.21 -12.62
N LYS A 174 6.26 -8.27 -13.03
CA LYS A 174 5.69 -8.43 -14.36
C LYS A 174 4.55 -7.44 -14.59
N PHE A 175 3.50 -7.51 -13.77
CA PHE A 175 2.20 -6.91 -14.10
C PHE A 175 1.92 -5.56 -13.43
N GLY A 176 2.72 -5.17 -12.44
CA GLY A 176 2.45 -3.99 -11.62
C GLY A 176 1.42 -4.32 -10.55
N SER A 177 0.63 -3.33 -10.13
CA SER A 177 -0.49 -3.52 -9.22
C SER A 177 -1.84 -3.71 -9.92
N TRP A 178 -1.88 -3.71 -11.25
CA TRP A 178 -3.09 -3.92 -12.05
C TRP A 178 -3.45 -5.42 -12.14
N ILE A 179 -3.58 -6.06 -10.97
CA ILE A 179 -3.92 -7.47 -10.78
C ILE A 179 -5.01 -7.61 -9.72
N PHE A 180 -5.98 -8.48 -9.98
CA PHE A 180 -6.86 -9.06 -8.96
C PHE A 180 -6.16 -10.27 -8.34
N LEU A 181 -6.49 -10.57 -7.09
CA LEU A 181 -5.88 -11.65 -6.31
C LEU A 181 -6.96 -12.65 -5.91
N GLY A 182 -6.57 -13.92 -5.83
CA GLY A 182 -7.35 -14.96 -5.19
C GLY A 182 -6.43 -16.01 -4.60
N GLU A 183 -6.94 -16.81 -3.67
CA GLU A 183 -6.17 -17.84 -3.00
C GLU A 183 -6.95 -19.12 -2.80
N MET A 184 -6.22 -20.23 -2.68
CA MET A 184 -6.75 -21.55 -2.39
C MET A 184 -5.96 -22.16 -1.24
N VAL A 185 -6.65 -22.67 -0.23
CA VAL A 185 -6.05 -23.51 0.82
C VAL A 185 -6.18 -24.97 0.39
N THR A 186 -5.09 -25.75 0.53
CA THR A 186 -5.11 -27.17 0.17
C THR A 186 -4.33 -28.06 1.13
N ASN A 187 -4.73 -29.33 1.22
CA ASN A 187 -3.97 -30.39 1.91
C ASN A 187 -2.83 -30.99 1.07
N ILE A 188 -2.66 -30.57 -0.18
CA ILE A 188 -1.51 -30.98 -1.00
C ILE A 188 -0.27 -30.24 -0.48
N PRO A 189 0.85 -30.93 -0.18
CA PRO A 189 2.06 -30.30 0.34
C PRO A 189 2.94 -29.77 -0.79
N PHE A 190 2.43 -28.79 -1.55
CA PHE A 190 3.21 -28.14 -2.60
C PHE A 190 4.44 -27.44 -2.00
N PRO A 191 5.63 -27.59 -2.63
CA PRO A 191 6.81 -26.85 -2.23
C PRO A 191 6.60 -25.34 -2.45
N PRO A 192 6.92 -24.48 -1.47
CA PRO A 192 6.66 -23.05 -1.56
C PRO A 192 7.56 -22.37 -2.62
N ASP A 193 7.04 -21.31 -3.22
CA ASP A 193 7.81 -20.38 -4.03
C ASP A 193 8.55 -19.35 -3.16
N THR A 194 9.46 -18.62 -3.79
CA THR A 194 10.24 -17.58 -3.11
C THR A 194 9.52 -16.24 -3.18
N PRO A 195 9.33 -15.53 -2.05
CA PRO A 195 8.79 -14.18 -2.05
C PRO A 195 9.62 -13.22 -2.91
N VAL A 196 8.95 -12.26 -3.56
CA VAL A 196 9.62 -11.22 -4.34
C VAL A 196 10.42 -10.30 -3.41
N THR A 197 11.71 -10.12 -3.71
CA THR A 197 12.65 -9.31 -2.91
C THR A 197 12.68 -7.82 -3.30
N GLU A 198 12.13 -7.47 -4.47
CA GLU A 198 11.97 -6.08 -4.90
C GLU A 198 11.14 -5.27 -3.89
N ASP A 199 11.45 -3.99 -3.73
CA ASP A 199 10.65 -3.07 -2.91
C ASP A 199 10.47 -1.68 -3.56
N CYS A 200 9.88 -0.76 -2.80
CA CYS A 200 9.64 0.62 -3.24
C CYS A 200 10.88 1.53 -3.18
N GLY A 201 11.99 1.09 -2.57
CA GLY A 201 13.14 1.91 -2.23
C GLY A 201 12.73 3.19 -1.46
N GLU A 202 13.29 4.32 -1.85
CA GLU A 202 13.01 5.63 -1.23
C GLU A 202 11.71 6.29 -1.73
N CYS A 203 11.03 5.73 -2.74
CA CYS A 203 9.87 6.37 -3.36
C CYS A 203 8.73 6.64 -2.36
N THR A 204 8.13 7.83 -2.42
CA THR A 204 6.96 8.24 -1.60
C THR A 204 5.76 8.73 -2.41
N LYS A 205 5.81 8.66 -3.75
CA LYS A 205 4.82 9.28 -4.65
C LYS A 205 3.37 8.95 -4.32
N CYS A 206 3.07 7.71 -3.94
CA CYS A 206 1.72 7.28 -3.59
C CYS A 206 1.20 7.92 -2.29
N ILE A 207 2.08 8.07 -1.29
CA ILE A 207 1.79 8.71 -0.02
C ILE A 207 1.54 10.20 -0.25
N ASP A 208 2.45 10.84 -0.99
CA ASP A 208 2.39 12.29 -1.26
C ASP A 208 1.17 12.67 -2.11
N ALA A 209 0.76 11.80 -3.04
CA ALA A 209 -0.40 12.03 -3.91
C ALA A 209 -1.74 11.62 -3.30
N CYS A 210 -1.76 10.98 -2.13
CA CYS A 210 -2.99 10.50 -1.51
C CYS A 210 -3.91 11.69 -1.16
N PRO A 211 -5.11 11.85 -1.77
CA PRO A 211 -5.88 13.10 -1.68
C PRO A 211 -6.26 13.52 -0.25
N THR A 212 -6.45 12.53 0.62
CA THR A 212 -6.91 12.66 2.00
C THR A 212 -5.82 12.35 3.03
N GLY A 213 -4.60 12.04 2.58
CA GLY A 213 -3.53 11.57 3.47
C GLY A 213 -3.83 10.23 4.15
N ALA A 214 -4.70 9.40 3.55
CA ALA A 214 -5.09 8.10 4.12
C ALA A 214 -3.92 7.11 4.22
N LEU A 215 -2.90 7.24 3.36
CA LEU A 215 -1.64 6.52 3.52
C LEU A 215 -0.79 7.24 4.58
N VAL A 216 -1.00 6.88 5.85
CA VAL A 216 -0.34 7.52 7.00
C VAL A 216 1.13 7.11 7.16
N GLY A 217 1.55 6.06 6.46
CA GLY A 217 2.93 5.61 6.40
C GLY A 217 3.16 4.54 5.32
N PRO A 218 4.41 4.11 5.10
CA PRO A 218 4.75 3.02 4.19
C PRO A 218 3.96 1.74 4.52
N GLY A 219 3.04 1.33 3.64
CA GLY A 219 2.24 0.12 3.84
C GLY A 219 1.20 0.24 4.96
N GLN A 220 0.88 1.47 5.40
CA GLN A 220 -0.10 1.74 6.45
C GLN A 220 -1.20 2.65 5.93
N LEU A 221 -2.42 2.10 5.87
CA LEU A 221 -3.63 2.80 5.46
C LEU A 221 -4.46 3.13 6.70
N ASN A 222 -5.01 4.34 6.77
CA ASN A 222 -6.20 4.64 7.57
C ASN A 222 -7.40 4.55 6.63
N ALA A 223 -8.13 3.42 6.69
CA ALA A 223 -9.21 3.14 5.74
C ALA A 223 -10.37 4.13 5.90
N GLN A 224 -10.63 4.63 7.11
CA GLN A 224 -11.68 5.61 7.39
C GLN A 224 -11.48 6.93 6.60
N ARG A 225 -10.25 7.25 6.18
CA ARG A 225 -9.94 8.41 5.32
C ARG A 225 -9.75 8.06 3.85
N CYS A 226 -9.69 6.77 3.49
CA CYS A 226 -9.38 6.35 2.13
C CYS A 226 -10.55 6.69 1.18
N VAL A 227 -10.28 7.43 0.09
CA VAL A 227 -11.31 7.77 -0.90
C VAL A 227 -12.01 6.52 -1.44
N SER A 228 -11.28 5.41 -1.61
CA SER A 228 -11.89 4.14 -2.02
C SER A 228 -12.97 3.67 -1.03
N PHE A 229 -12.69 3.73 0.27
CA PHE A 229 -13.67 3.41 1.32
C PHE A 229 -14.80 4.43 1.38
N LEU A 230 -14.48 5.73 1.39
CA LEU A 230 -15.45 6.82 1.51
C LEU A 230 -16.53 6.74 0.43
N THR A 231 -16.16 6.42 -0.83
CA THR A 231 -17.10 6.26 -1.94
C THR A 231 -18.11 5.11 -1.74
N GLN A 232 -17.84 4.14 -0.85
CA GLN A 232 -18.65 2.94 -0.63
C GLN A 232 -19.53 3.02 0.63
N THR A 233 -19.29 4.02 1.49
CA THR A 233 -20.10 4.27 2.68
C THR A 233 -21.54 4.65 2.31
N LYS A 234 -22.51 4.31 3.16
CA LYS A 234 -23.94 4.60 2.93
C LYS A 234 -24.43 5.88 3.61
N GLY A 235 -23.66 6.43 4.56
CA GLY A 235 -24.04 7.61 5.34
C GLY A 235 -23.56 8.93 4.73
N PHE A 236 -23.68 9.99 5.53
CA PHE A 236 -23.09 11.29 5.23
C PHE A 236 -21.57 11.23 5.17
N LEU A 237 -20.99 12.13 4.38
CA LEU A 237 -19.58 12.42 4.38
C LEU A 237 -19.37 13.84 4.91
N ASP A 238 -18.26 14.07 5.59
CA ASP A 238 -17.86 15.42 5.96
C ASP A 238 -17.44 16.24 4.72
N GLU A 239 -17.36 17.55 4.87
CA GLU A 239 -17.03 18.45 3.77
C GLU A 239 -15.62 18.21 3.19
N GLU A 240 -14.64 17.86 4.02
CA GLU A 240 -13.27 17.59 3.55
C GLU A 240 -13.28 16.39 2.60
N ALA A 241 -13.92 15.30 3.00
CA ALA A 241 -14.10 14.09 2.21
C ALA A 241 -14.83 14.39 0.89
N MET A 242 -15.96 15.11 0.94
CA MET A 242 -16.71 15.48 -0.26
C MET A 242 -15.87 16.29 -1.25
N ARG A 243 -15.05 17.23 -0.77
CA ARG A 243 -14.12 18.00 -1.63
C ARG A 243 -13.02 17.11 -2.23
N LYS A 244 -12.48 16.14 -1.47
CA LYS A 244 -11.34 15.31 -1.89
C LYS A 244 -11.71 14.11 -2.77
N ILE A 245 -12.98 13.69 -2.77
CA ILE A 245 -13.47 12.64 -3.67
C ILE A 245 -13.35 13.05 -5.15
N GLY A 246 -13.51 14.34 -5.47
CA GLY A 246 -13.50 14.83 -6.85
C GLY A 246 -14.74 14.36 -7.60
N ASN A 247 -14.55 13.73 -8.77
CA ASN A 247 -15.63 13.12 -9.56
C ASN A 247 -15.67 11.58 -9.48
N ARG A 248 -15.03 10.99 -8.47
CA ARG A 248 -14.97 9.52 -8.30
C ARG A 248 -16.32 9.03 -7.77
N LEU A 249 -16.94 8.11 -8.51
CA LEU A 249 -18.22 7.51 -8.15
C LEU A 249 -18.05 6.24 -7.31
N TYR A 250 -16.98 5.50 -7.56
CA TYR A 250 -16.63 4.28 -6.85
C TYR A 250 -15.11 4.06 -6.90
N GLY A 251 -14.50 3.78 -5.74
CA GLY A 251 -13.08 3.48 -5.63
C GLY A 251 -12.14 4.67 -5.84
N CYS A 252 -10.83 4.42 -5.79
CA CYS A 252 -9.80 5.43 -6.07
C CYS A 252 -8.49 4.77 -6.53
N ASP A 253 -7.99 5.21 -7.70
CA ASP A 253 -6.76 4.65 -8.29
C ASP A 253 -5.52 5.53 -8.08
N THR A 254 -5.63 6.67 -7.38
CA THR A 254 -4.57 7.70 -7.35
C THR A 254 -3.22 7.13 -6.91
N CYS A 255 -3.20 6.31 -5.85
CA CYS A 255 -1.97 5.71 -5.31
C CYS A 255 -1.34 4.65 -6.24
N GLN A 256 -2.11 4.12 -7.20
CA GLN A 256 -1.63 3.19 -8.22
C GLN A 256 -1.19 3.93 -9.49
N ILE A 257 -1.95 4.95 -9.92
CA ILE A 257 -1.64 5.75 -11.12
C ILE A 257 -0.27 6.44 -10.99
N VAL A 258 0.05 7.00 -9.83
CA VAL A 258 1.33 7.70 -9.61
C VAL A 258 2.52 6.75 -9.39
N CYS A 259 2.26 5.44 -9.24
CA CYS A 259 3.28 4.46 -8.94
C CYS A 259 4.22 4.25 -10.14
N PRO A 260 5.54 4.44 -10.00
CA PRO A 260 6.49 4.20 -11.09
C PRO A 260 6.47 2.74 -11.60
N LYS A 261 6.15 1.78 -10.73
CA LYS A 261 6.09 0.35 -11.08
C LYS A 261 4.90 -0.03 -11.98
N ASN A 262 3.96 0.90 -12.18
CA ASN A 262 2.86 0.77 -13.14
C ASN A 262 3.11 1.51 -14.46
N ARG A 263 4.23 2.22 -14.60
CA ARG A 263 4.55 2.94 -15.83
C ARG A 263 4.61 1.96 -17.01
N GLY A 264 3.85 2.25 -18.06
CA GLY A 264 3.83 1.44 -19.28
C GLY A 264 3.02 0.14 -19.18
N LYS A 265 2.46 -0.19 -18.01
CA LYS A 265 1.73 -1.45 -17.81
C LYS A 265 0.25 -1.25 -18.12
N ASN A 266 -0.24 -1.99 -19.11
CA ASN A 266 -1.66 -2.10 -19.46
C ASN A 266 -1.90 -3.45 -20.14
N TRP A 267 -2.73 -4.28 -19.52
CA TRP A 267 -3.01 -5.65 -19.99
C TRP A 267 -4.46 -5.72 -20.46
N THR A 268 -4.66 -6.23 -21.68
CA THR A 268 -5.95 -6.12 -22.37
C THR A 268 -6.50 -7.44 -22.88
N HIS A 269 -5.83 -8.56 -22.62
CA HIS A 269 -6.25 -9.88 -23.11
C HIS A 269 -7.44 -10.46 -22.34
N GLN A 270 -7.70 -9.99 -21.11
CA GLN A 270 -8.88 -10.36 -20.34
C GLN A 270 -10.09 -9.54 -20.80
N GLU A 271 -10.90 -10.10 -21.71
CA GLU A 271 -12.07 -9.43 -22.27
C GLU A 271 -13.15 -9.14 -21.20
N ASP A 272 -13.28 -10.00 -20.18
CA ASP A 272 -14.23 -9.77 -19.07
C ASP A 272 -14.00 -8.43 -18.36
N PHE A 273 -12.76 -7.91 -18.35
CA PHE A 273 -12.40 -6.65 -17.69
C PHE A 273 -12.33 -5.46 -18.64
N LYS A 274 -12.78 -5.62 -19.88
CA LYS A 274 -12.82 -4.53 -20.85
C LYS A 274 -13.80 -3.45 -20.38
N PRO A 275 -13.36 -2.18 -20.25
CA PRO A 275 -14.24 -1.12 -19.80
C PRO A 275 -15.27 -0.75 -20.87
N ASP A 276 -16.56 -0.78 -20.50
CA ASP A 276 -17.59 -0.01 -21.20
C ASP A 276 -17.44 1.47 -20.79
N PRO A 277 -17.12 2.39 -21.73
CA PRO A 277 -16.88 3.79 -21.39
C PRO A 277 -18.09 4.50 -20.75
N GLU A 278 -19.32 4.10 -21.08
CA GLU A 278 -20.53 4.70 -20.52
C GLU A 278 -20.83 4.18 -19.11
N LYS A 279 -20.40 2.97 -18.76
CA LYS A 279 -20.46 2.46 -17.37
C LYS A 279 -19.27 2.94 -16.53
N ALA A 280 -18.06 2.91 -17.09
CA ALA A 280 -16.83 3.24 -16.38
C ALA A 280 -16.68 4.75 -16.18
N LYS A 281 -17.19 5.58 -17.11
CA LYS A 281 -17.15 7.04 -17.05
C LYS A 281 -18.51 7.69 -17.37
N PRO A 282 -19.56 7.41 -16.56
CA PRO A 282 -20.94 7.79 -16.85
C PRO A 282 -21.19 9.29 -16.71
N LEU A 283 -22.19 9.81 -17.43
CA LEU A 283 -22.73 11.15 -17.20
C LEU A 283 -23.32 11.25 -15.80
N LEU A 284 -23.07 12.37 -15.11
CA LEU A 284 -23.46 12.56 -13.71
C LEU A 284 -24.97 12.77 -13.53
N LEU A 285 -25.60 13.59 -14.37
CA LEU A 285 -27.01 13.93 -14.23
C LEU A 285 -27.93 12.69 -14.38
N PRO A 286 -27.78 11.83 -15.42
CA PRO A 286 -28.62 10.64 -15.55
C PRO A 286 -28.56 9.68 -14.37
N ILE A 287 -27.43 9.61 -13.64
CA ILE A 287 -27.31 8.78 -12.44
C ILE A 287 -28.33 9.16 -11.36
N LEU A 288 -28.67 10.44 -11.24
CA LEU A 288 -29.60 10.93 -10.22
C LEU A 288 -31.03 10.44 -10.45
N ASP A 289 -31.39 10.09 -11.69
CA ASP A 289 -32.70 9.60 -12.10
C ASP A 289 -32.84 8.07 -12.07
N MET A 290 -31.71 7.34 -12.08
CA MET A 290 -31.73 5.88 -12.19
C MET A 290 -32.55 5.23 -11.08
N SER A 291 -33.58 4.47 -11.47
CA SER A 291 -34.29 3.56 -10.60
C SER A 291 -33.41 2.39 -10.14
N ASN A 292 -33.88 1.61 -9.17
CA ASN A 292 -33.16 0.38 -8.76
C ASN A 292 -33.03 -0.63 -9.92
N ARG A 293 -34.03 -0.69 -10.82
CA ARG A 293 -34.05 -1.58 -11.98
C ARG A 293 -33.01 -1.15 -13.00
N GLU A 294 -33.04 0.11 -13.42
CA GLU A 294 -32.07 0.65 -14.39
C GLU A 294 -30.64 0.58 -13.86
N PHE A 295 -30.44 0.84 -12.56
CA PHE A 295 -29.12 0.68 -11.95
C PHE A 295 -28.62 -0.76 -12.02
N LYS A 296 -29.49 -1.75 -11.75
CA LYS A 296 -29.12 -3.17 -11.83
C LYS A 296 -28.84 -3.59 -13.28
N GLU A 297 -29.65 -3.12 -14.23
CA GLU A 297 -29.44 -3.39 -15.67
C GLU A 297 -28.14 -2.75 -16.18
N THR A 298 -27.75 -1.59 -15.65
CA THR A 298 -26.56 -0.84 -16.10
C THR A 298 -25.27 -1.28 -15.40
N PHE A 299 -25.28 -1.41 -14.08
CA PHE A 299 -24.07 -1.62 -13.28
C PHE A 299 -24.03 -2.97 -12.57
N GLY A 300 -25.12 -3.74 -12.59
CA GLY A 300 -25.29 -4.94 -11.76
C GLY A 300 -24.33 -6.08 -12.07
N ASP A 301 -23.66 -6.05 -13.22
CA ASP A 301 -22.60 -6.96 -13.63
C ASP A 301 -21.20 -6.53 -13.16
N THR A 302 -21.06 -5.33 -12.58
CA THR A 302 -19.78 -4.75 -12.12
C THR A 302 -19.62 -4.86 -10.61
N SER A 303 -18.38 -4.88 -10.13
CA SER A 303 -18.08 -4.88 -8.68
C SER A 303 -18.58 -3.61 -7.97
N ALA A 304 -18.80 -2.50 -8.68
CA ALA A 304 -19.32 -1.25 -8.10
C ALA A 304 -20.77 -1.36 -7.60
N ALA A 305 -21.53 -2.36 -8.04
CA ALA A 305 -22.94 -2.50 -7.70
C ALA A 305 -23.22 -3.11 -6.32
N TRP A 306 -22.22 -3.64 -5.60
CA TRP A 306 -22.43 -4.41 -4.36
C TRP A 306 -23.12 -3.62 -3.23
N ARG A 307 -22.99 -2.27 -3.22
CA ARG A 307 -23.70 -1.38 -2.26
C ARG A 307 -24.98 -0.78 -2.81
N GLY A 308 -25.35 -1.12 -4.03
CA GLY A 308 -26.47 -0.54 -4.77
C GLY A 308 -26.25 0.92 -5.16
N ARG A 309 -27.29 1.54 -5.72
CA ARG A 309 -27.19 2.90 -6.30
C ARG A 309 -26.92 4.04 -5.30
N LYS A 310 -27.22 3.84 -4.01
CA LYS A 310 -27.26 4.96 -3.04
C LYS A 310 -25.91 5.69 -2.91
N PRO A 311 -24.77 5.01 -2.67
CA PRO A 311 -23.48 5.69 -2.56
C PRO A 311 -23.06 6.35 -3.89
N ILE A 312 -23.29 5.68 -5.02
CA ILE A 312 -22.95 6.21 -6.35
C ILE A 312 -23.74 7.49 -6.66
N GLN A 313 -25.05 7.53 -6.34
CA GLN A 313 -25.86 8.76 -6.50
C GLN A 313 -25.37 9.88 -5.59
N ARG A 314 -25.05 9.60 -4.32
CA ARG A 314 -24.45 10.59 -3.42
C ARG A 314 -23.14 11.13 -4.00
N ASN A 315 -22.28 10.26 -4.50
CA ASN A 315 -21.00 10.64 -5.09
C ASN A 315 -21.18 11.43 -6.40
N ALA A 316 -22.24 11.17 -7.15
CA ALA A 316 -22.59 11.97 -8.33
C ALA A 316 -23.01 13.40 -7.96
N VAL A 317 -23.82 13.57 -6.90
CA VAL A 317 -24.15 14.89 -6.35
C VAL A 317 -22.89 15.63 -5.89
N ILE A 318 -21.99 14.93 -5.18
CA ILE A 318 -20.69 15.50 -4.75
C ILE A 318 -19.89 15.97 -5.97
N ALA A 319 -19.80 15.14 -7.02
CA ALA A 319 -19.07 15.47 -8.23
C ALA A 319 -19.62 16.72 -8.93
N LEU A 320 -20.94 16.85 -9.04
CA LEU A 320 -21.60 18.04 -9.61
C LEU A 320 -21.28 19.31 -8.79
N GLY A 321 -21.32 19.22 -7.46
CA GLY A 321 -20.91 20.31 -6.57
C GLY A 321 -19.41 20.66 -6.65
N ASN A 322 -18.56 19.69 -6.97
CA ASN A 322 -17.13 19.90 -7.19
C ASN A 322 -16.84 20.56 -8.54
N PHE A 323 -17.60 20.20 -9.60
CA PHE A 323 -17.53 20.87 -10.90
C PHE A 323 -18.16 22.27 -10.92
N LYS A 324 -18.93 22.62 -9.87
CA LYS A 324 -19.77 23.83 -9.84
C LYS A 324 -20.67 23.93 -11.07
N ASP A 325 -21.29 22.81 -11.46
CA ASP A 325 -22.12 22.73 -12.64
C ASP A 325 -23.46 23.44 -12.44
N SER A 326 -23.61 24.65 -13.00
CA SER A 326 -24.86 25.42 -12.92
C SER A 326 -26.03 24.73 -13.61
N SER A 327 -25.78 23.91 -14.63
CA SER A 327 -26.84 23.15 -15.32
C SER A 327 -27.48 22.07 -14.43
N ALA A 328 -26.82 21.70 -13.33
CA ALA A 328 -27.32 20.73 -12.37
C ALA A 328 -28.24 21.33 -11.30
N VAL A 329 -28.33 22.66 -11.17
CA VAL A 329 -29.12 23.32 -10.12
C VAL A 329 -30.59 22.88 -10.11
N PRO A 330 -31.30 22.79 -11.24
CA PRO A 330 -32.69 22.33 -11.24
C PRO A 330 -32.83 20.91 -10.69
N LYS A 331 -31.95 19.99 -11.12
CA LYS A 331 -31.99 18.59 -10.69
C LYS A 331 -31.59 18.41 -9.22
N LEU A 332 -30.57 19.13 -8.77
CA LEU A 332 -30.14 19.11 -7.37
C LEU A 332 -31.20 19.71 -6.44
N SER A 333 -31.90 20.75 -6.88
CA SER A 333 -33.04 21.33 -6.17
C SER A 333 -34.19 20.35 -6.06
N GLU A 334 -34.48 19.58 -7.11
CA GLU A 334 -35.44 18.49 -7.03
C GLU A 334 -35.03 17.43 -6.00
N VAL A 335 -33.78 16.98 -6.03
CA VAL A 335 -33.25 16.00 -5.06
C VAL A 335 -33.38 16.53 -3.64
N LEU A 336 -33.00 17.78 -3.40
CA LEU A 336 -33.11 18.44 -2.09
C LEU A 336 -34.57 18.50 -1.59
N LEU A 337 -35.54 18.72 -2.46
CA LEU A 337 -36.93 18.94 -2.05
C LEU A 337 -37.76 17.65 -1.98
N LYS A 338 -37.42 16.61 -2.76
CA LYS A 338 -38.28 15.44 -2.96
C LYS A 338 -37.66 14.11 -2.56
N ASP A 339 -36.34 13.98 -2.51
CA ASP A 339 -35.72 12.67 -2.26
C ASP A 339 -35.98 12.20 -0.82
N PRO A 340 -36.46 10.96 -0.60
CA PRO A 340 -36.77 10.48 0.74
C PRO A 340 -35.53 10.31 1.64
N ARG A 341 -34.32 10.24 1.07
CA ARG A 341 -33.08 9.94 1.80
C ARG A 341 -32.41 11.21 2.34
N PRO A 342 -32.28 11.37 3.67
CA PRO A 342 -31.60 12.52 4.25
C PRO A 342 -30.18 12.72 3.74
N GLU A 343 -29.42 11.65 3.55
CA GLU A 343 -28.03 11.70 3.10
C GLU A 343 -27.92 12.37 1.74
N LEU A 344 -28.85 12.08 0.82
CA LEU A 344 -28.84 12.65 -0.51
C LEU A 344 -29.35 14.10 -0.51
N ARG A 345 -30.39 14.41 0.28
CA ARG A 345 -30.89 15.78 0.44
C ARG A 345 -29.82 16.71 1.02
N GLY A 346 -29.16 16.31 2.11
CA GLY A 346 -28.09 17.10 2.71
C GLY A 346 -26.88 17.27 1.79
N THR A 347 -26.50 16.20 1.07
CA THR A 347 -25.44 16.29 0.05
C THR A 347 -25.82 17.24 -1.09
N ALA A 348 -27.10 17.25 -1.51
CA ALA A 348 -27.60 18.20 -2.51
C ALA A 348 -27.60 19.64 -2.01
N ALA A 349 -27.95 19.88 -0.74
CA ALA A 349 -27.82 21.19 -0.11
C ALA A 349 -26.35 21.69 -0.16
N TRP A 350 -25.40 20.83 0.19
CA TRP A 350 -23.97 21.15 0.08
C TRP A 350 -23.54 21.46 -1.35
N ALA A 351 -23.97 20.66 -2.33
CA ALA A 351 -23.64 20.88 -3.74
C ALA A 351 -24.22 22.21 -4.26
N LEU A 352 -25.48 22.51 -3.94
CA LEU A 352 -26.12 23.79 -4.28
C LEU A 352 -25.41 24.99 -3.66
N GLY A 353 -25.00 24.91 -2.38
CA GLY A 353 -24.20 25.94 -1.72
C GLY A 353 -22.79 26.10 -2.31
N ARG A 354 -22.30 25.14 -3.11
CA ARG A 354 -21.03 25.27 -3.85
C ARG A 354 -21.18 25.81 -5.25
N ILE A 355 -22.27 25.46 -5.92
CA ILE A 355 -22.58 25.94 -7.27
C ILE A 355 -23.01 27.41 -7.20
N GLY A 356 -23.86 27.76 -6.24
CA GLY A 356 -24.38 29.10 -6.06
C GLY A 356 -25.45 29.49 -7.08
N GLY A 357 -25.74 30.79 -7.14
CA GLY A 357 -26.81 31.36 -7.96
C GLY A 357 -28.13 31.53 -7.21
N GLU A 358 -28.98 32.41 -7.76
CA GLU A 358 -30.26 32.81 -7.14
C GLU A 358 -31.23 31.63 -7.00
N GLU A 359 -31.32 30.77 -8.02
CA GLU A 359 -32.15 29.57 -7.97
C GLU A 359 -31.72 28.61 -6.85
N ALA A 360 -30.41 28.41 -6.67
CA ALA A 360 -29.88 27.59 -5.59
C ALA A 360 -30.22 28.18 -4.22
N LEU A 361 -30.01 29.49 -4.03
CA LEU A 361 -30.34 30.20 -2.80
C LEU A 361 -31.82 30.06 -2.44
N ASN A 362 -32.71 30.34 -3.40
CA ASN A 362 -34.16 30.26 -3.20
C ASN A 362 -34.62 28.85 -2.80
N ASN A 363 -34.07 27.80 -3.43
CA ASN A 363 -34.42 26.42 -3.10
C ASN A 363 -33.86 25.96 -1.75
N LEU A 364 -32.65 26.42 -1.36
CA LEU A 364 -32.09 26.18 -0.03
C LEU A 364 -32.96 26.83 1.07
N GLU A 365 -33.37 28.08 0.88
CA GLU A 365 -34.25 28.78 1.83
C GLU A 365 -35.63 28.14 1.93
N LYS A 366 -36.17 27.68 0.80
CA LYS A 366 -37.43 26.92 0.77
C LYS A 366 -37.31 25.63 1.57
N SER A 367 -36.25 24.84 1.34
CA SER A 367 -36.04 23.56 2.05
C SER A 367 -35.85 23.76 3.55
N MET A 368 -35.11 24.80 3.98
CA MET A 368 -34.87 25.12 5.40
C MET A 368 -36.17 25.30 6.21
N LYS A 369 -37.25 25.78 5.59
CA LYS A 369 -38.55 26.00 6.24
C LYS A 369 -39.29 24.70 6.56
N SER A 370 -39.06 23.63 5.82
CA SER A 370 -39.81 22.37 5.92
C SER A 370 -38.97 21.14 6.26
N GLU A 371 -37.64 21.20 6.19
CA GLU A 371 -36.78 20.06 6.48
C GLU A 371 -36.84 19.68 7.97
N GLY A 372 -37.12 18.41 8.24
CA GLY A 372 -37.24 17.85 9.58
C GLY A 372 -35.97 17.13 10.06
N ASP A 373 -35.08 16.72 9.16
CA ASP A 373 -33.84 16.05 9.53
C ASP A 373 -32.79 17.04 10.05
N SER A 374 -32.33 16.82 11.29
CA SER A 374 -31.40 17.74 11.96
C SER A 374 -30.05 17.90 11.25
N GLN A 375 -29.55 16.84 10.61
CA GLN A 375 -28.27 16.87 9.91
C GLN A 375 -28.41 17.60 8.57
N VAL A 376 -29.51 17.37 7.85
CA VAL A 376 -29.82 18.13 6.62
C VAL A 376 -30.01 19.61 6.92
N ARG A 377 -30.70 19.98 8.01
CA ARG A 377 -30.84 21.37 8.47
C ARG A 377 -29.48 22.04 8.74
N ASN A 378 -28.56 21.32 9.36
CA ASN A 378 -27.19 21.84 9.58
C ASN A 378 -26.49 22.10 8.24
N MET A 379 -26.51 21.14 7.31
CA MET A 379 -25.91 21.32 5.99
C MET A 379 -26.56 22.45 5.19
N LEU A 380 -27.88 22.60 5.27
CA LEU A 380 -28.61 23.75 4.70
C LEU A 380 -28.14 25.07 5.28
N GLN A 381 -27.97 25.16 6.61
CA GLN A 381 -27.50 26.37 7.26
C GLN A 381 -26.08 26.73 6.81
N GLN A 382 -25.18 25.74 6.71
CA GLN A 382 -23.83 25.94 6.20
C GLN A 382 -23.84 26.44 4.74
N ALA A 383 -24.65 25.82 3.88
CA ALA A 383 -24.82 26.22 2.48
C ALA A 383 -25.35 27.66 2.35
N LEU A 384 -26.38 28.02 3.11
CA LEU A 384 -26.95 29.37 3.14
C LEU A 384 -25.96 30.41 3.65
N ASN A 385 -25.26 30.12 4.74
CA ASN A 385 -24.24 31.02 5.29
C ASN A 385 -23.15 31.30 4.26
N LYS A 386 -22.74 30.27 3.51
CA LYS A 386 -21.73 30.41 2.46
C LYS A 386 -22.22 31.32 1.32
N LEU A 387 -23.42 31.10 0.80
CA LEU A 387 -23.97 31.94 -0.27
C LEU A 387 -24.26 33.38 0.17
N LYS A 388 -24.57 33.62 1.45
CA LYS A 388 -24.82 34.96 1.99
C LYS A 388 -23.54 35.72 2.37
N SER A 389 -22.41 35.01 2.50
CA SER A 389 -21.12 35.61 2.86
C SER A 389 -20.19 35.87 1.67
N GLU A 390 -20.50 35.31 0.48
CA GLU A 390 -19.86 35.68 -0.77
C GLU A 390 -20.52 36.97 -1.30
N PRO A 391 -19.85 38.15 -1.33
CA PRO A 391 -20.38 39.31 -2.04
C PRO A 391 -20.44 38.98 -3.54
N ASN A 392 -21.45 39.51 -4.23
CA ASN A 392 -21.64 39.39 -5.68
C ASN A 392 -20.32 39.70 -6.45
N GLU A 393 -19.56 38.67 -6.83
CA GLU A 393 -18.41 38.82 -7.75
C GLU A 393 -18.86 39.25 -9.17
N ASN A 394 -20.17 39.28 -9.42
CA ASN A 394 -20.77 39.78 -10.67
C ASN A 394 -20.84 41.31 -10.80
N GLU A 395 -20.43 42.10 -9.80
CA GLU A 395 -20.31 43.57 -9.94
C GLU A 395 -18.86 44.07 -10.13
N LEU A 396 -17.85 43.22 -9.94
CA LEU A 396 -16.43 43.61 -10.06
C LEU A 396 -15.80 43.28 -11.43
N SER A 397 -16.51 42.58 -12.33
CA SER A 397 -16.03 42.25 -13.68
C SER A 397 -16.52 43.20 -14.78
N ALA A 398 -17.38 44.18 -14.47
CA ALA A 398 -17.84 45.19 -15.43
C ALA A 398 -16.87 46.39 -15.59
N GLY A 399 -15.80 46.47 -14.79
CA GLY A 399 -14.84 47.58 -14.78
C GLY A 399 -13.49 47.32 -15.45
N ALA A 400 -13.24 46.11 -15.98
CA ALA A 400 -11.90 45.71 -16.45
C ALA A 400 -11.88 45.10 -17.87
N GLN A 401 -12.83 45.48 -18.73
CA GLN A 401 -12.85 45.12 -20.15
C GLN A 401 -12.88 46.38 -21.05
N ALA A 402 -12.00 47.33 -20.75
CA ALA A 402 -11.74 48.50 -21.59
C ALA A 402 -10.23 48.83 -21.60
N ALA A 403 -9.41 47.83 -21.92
CA ALA A 403 -8.05 48.02 -22.42
C ALA A 403 -7.57 46.69 -23.03
N ALA A 404 -6.94 46.79 -24.20
CA ALA A 404 -6.34 45.70 -24.98
C ALA A 404 -7.28 44.93 -25.93
N ASP A 405 -8.00 45.66 -26.78
CA ASP A 405 -7.96 45.34 -28.21
C ASP A 405 -6.75 46.08 -28.80
N ASP A 406 -5.65 45.36 -29.09
CA ASP A 406 -4.88 45.66 -30.30
C ASP A 406 -4.04 44.45 -30.76
N ASN A 407 -4.16 44.21 -32.07
CA ASN A 407 -3.36 43.39 -32.96
C ASN A 407 -3.43 41.85 -32.94
N SER A 408 -4.36 41.37 -33.75
CA SER A 408 -4.25 40.15 -34.55
C SER A 408 -3.15 40.20 -35.62
N ASN A 409 -2.65 39.00 -35.98
CA ASN A 409 -1.91 38.59 -37.18
C ASN A 409 -0.40 38.86 -37.29
N LYS A 410 0.40 37.78 -37.27
CA LYS A 410 0.90 37.15 -38.51
C LYS A 410 1.65 35.85 -38.22
N VAL A 411 1.30 34.84 -39.02
CA VAL A 411 2.10 33.64 -39.28
C VAL A 411 3.33 34.05 -40.09
N SER A 412 4.52 33.60 -39.69
CA SER A 412 5.61 33.33 -40.64
C SER A 412 6.61 32.33 -40.05
N ASP A 413 6.76 31.26 -40.82
CA ASP A 413 7.89 30.34 -40.89
C ASP A 413 9.24 31.09 -40.80
N SER A 414 10.18 30.58 -40.00
CA SER A 414 11.62 30.61 -40.32
C SER A 414 12.44 29.89 -39.26
N SER A 415 13.11 28.85 -39.73
CA SER A 415 14.36 28.31 -39.19
C SER A 415 15.42 29.39 -39.01
N ASN A 416 16.08 29.45 -37.86
CA ASN A 416 17.54 29.28 -37.78
C ASN A 416 18.04 29.15 -36.33
N GLY A 417 19.15 28.45 -36.18
CA GLY A 417 19.72 28.01 -34.92
C GLY A 417 20.37 29.10 -34.06
N GLY A 418 20.51 28.74 -32.79
CA GLY A 418 21.17 29.53 -31.75
C GLY A 418 21.40 28.65 -30.52
N THR A 419 22.47 27.88 -30.55
CA THR A 419 22.97 27.04 -29.45
C THR A 419 23.28 27.89 -28.22
N LYS A 420 22.55 27.68 -27.13
CA LYS A 420 22.99 28.03 -25.77
C LYS A 420 23.01 26.77 -24.92
N ALA A 421 24.22 26.35 -24.58
CA ALA A 421 24.53 25.21 -23.73
C ALA A 421 23.86 25.38 -22.36
N GLN A 422 23.10 24.38 -21.95
CA GLN A 422 22.72 24.16 -20.56
C GLN A 422 23.81 23.31 -19.89
N PRO A 423 24.14 23.54 -18.61
CA PRO A 423 25.09 22.68 -17.90
C PRO A 423 24.50 21.27 -17.76
N GLU A 424 25.24 20.30 -18.28
CA GLU A 424 24.93 18.88 -18.19
C GLU A 424 24.73 18.48 -16.73
N SER A 425 23.53 17.98 -16.39
CA SER A 425 23.34 17.24 -15.16
C SER A 425 24.04 15.89 -15.33
N PRO A 426 24.83 15.42 -14.34
CA PRO A 426 25.54 14.16 -14.48
C PRO A 426 24.53 13.03 -14.70
N VAL A 427 24.72 12.31 -15.80
CA VAL A 427 24.02 11.08 -16.14
C VAL A 427 24.30 10.06 -15.04
N ILE A 428 23.35 9.85 -14.14
CA ILE A 428 23.42 8.76 -13.17
C ILE A 428 23.01 7.49 -13.91
N GLN A 429 24.01 6.64 -14.20
CA GLN A 429 23.79 5.28 -14.67
C GLN A 429 22.86 4.54 -13.70
N GLY A 430 21.85 3.87 -14.25
CA GLY A 430 20.94 3.03 -13.48
C GLY A 430 21.73 1.98 -12.73
N VAL A 431 21.53 1.93 -11.41
CA VAL A 431 22.15 0.91 -10.56
C VAL A 431 21.46 -0.41 -10.85
N GLU A 432 22.24 -1.41 -11.27
CA GLU A 432 21.76 -2.77 -11.50
C GLU A 432 21.12 -3.35 -10.23
N PRO A 433 20.09 -4.21 -10.36
CA PRO A 433 19.53 -4.95 -9.24
C PRO A 433 20.61 -5.82 -8.60
N MET A 434 20.78 -5.70 -7.28
CA MET A 434 21.78 -6.47 -6.54
C MET A 434 21.46 -7.96 -6.64
N ALA A 435 22.44 -8.73 -7.10
CA ALA A 435 22.37 -10.17 -7.30
C ALA A 435 22.09 -10.93 -6.00
N ILE A 436 21.39 -12.06 -6.13
CA ILE A 436 21.37 -13.16 -5.16
C ILE A 436 22.83 -13.48 -4.78
N PRO A 437 23.17 -13.76 -3.50
CA PRO A 437 24.54 -14.09 -3.14
C PRO A 437 25.06 -15.23 -4.04
N GLU A 438 26.20 -15.02 -4.68
CA GLU A 438 26.89 -16.03 -5.51
C GLU A 438 27.38 -17.25 -4.69
N GLY A 439 27.23 -17.23 -3.36
CA GLY A 439 27.54 -18.32 -2.45
C GLY A 439 26.29 -19.10 -2.07
N GLY A 440 26.38 -20.43 -2.09
CA GLY A 440 25.30 -21.32 -1.64
C GLY A 440 24.90 -21.13 -0.16
N PRO A 441 24.00 -21.98 0.37
CA PRO A 441 23.52 -21.88 1.74
C PRO A 441 24.65 -21.78 2.78
N GLU A 442 24.66 -20.71 3.57
CA GLU A 442 25.62 -20.46 4.65
C GLU A 442 25.02 -20.87 6.00
N ILE A 443 25.83 -21.49 6.87
CA ILE A 443 25.46 -21.77 8.28
C ILE A 443 25.55 -20.46 9.07
N LEU A 444 24.52 -20.17 9.87
CA LEU A 444 24.57 -19.10 10.86
C LEU A 444 25.04 -19.63 12.21
N TYR A 445 26.17 -19.11 12.68
CA TYR A 445 26.63 -19.37 14.04
C TYR A 445 25.94 -18.42 14.99
N TYR A 446 25.44 -18.92 16.12
CA TYR A 446 24.82 -18.07 17.13
C TYR A 446 25.31 -18.35 18.54
N ASP A 447 25.20 -17.34 19.39
CA ASP A 447 25.31 -17.45 20.85
C ASP A 447 24.35 -16.46 21.53
N GLU A 448 24.11 -16.65 22.81
CA GLU A 448 23.20 -15.83 23.60
C GLU A 448 23.94 -15.15 24.77
N ILE A 449 23.63 -13.88 25.01
CA ILE A 449 24.12 -13.17 26.20
C ILE A 449 22.97 -12.60 27.02
N GLN A 450 23.16 -12.57 28.34
CA GLN A 450 22.32 -11.77 29.21
C GLN A 450 22.86 -10.34 29.28
N SER A 451 21.96 -9.36 29.22
CA SER A 451 22.30 -7.95 29.27
C SER A 451 21.29 -7.14 30.09
N PRO A 452 21.62 -5.89 30.48
CA PRO A 452 20.67 -4.99 31.16
C PRO A 452 19.38 -4.69 30.37
N ILE A 453 19.34 -5.01 29.08
CA ILE A 453 18.17 -4.82 28.20
C ILE A 453 17.47 -6.15 27.86
N GLY A 454 17.78 -7.22 28.58
CA GLY A 454 17.26 -8.57 28.36
C GLY A 454 18.23 -9.50 27.61
N PRO A 455 17.82 -10.74 27.30
CA PRO A 455 18.63 -11.66 26.52
C PRO A 455 18.82 -11.14 25.10
N LEU A 456 20.01 -11.32 24.54
CA LEU A 456 20.34 -11.01 23.15
C LEU A 456 20.83 -12.27 22.45
N THR A 457 20.32 -12.51 21.25
CA THR A 457 20.86 -13.52 20.33
C THR A 457 21.80 -12.85 19.34
N VAL A 458 23.04 -13.33 19.28
CA VAL A 458 24.11 -12.77 18.43
C VAL A 458 24.43 -13.80 17.35
N CYS A 459 24.30 -13.44 16.08
CA CYS A 459 24.58 -14.33 14.95
C CYS A 459 25.71 -13.81 14.07
N ALA A 460 26.53 -14.73 13.56
CA ALA A 460 27.61 -14.47 12.63
C ALA A 460 27.63 -15.49 11.49
N THR A 461 28.09 -15.04 10.32
CA THR A 461 28.54 -15.91 9.23
C THR A 461 30.04 -16.16 9.36
N GLU A 462 30.62 -16.93 8.44
CA GLU A 462 32.08 -17.04 8.30
C GLU A 462 32.75 -15.67 8.03
N LYS A 463 32.00 -14.67 7.55
CA LYS A 463 32.53 -13.36 7.20
C LYS A 463 32.56 -12.39 8.38
N GLY A 464 31.66 -12.53 9.36
CA GLY A 464 31.58 -11.64 10.51
C GLY A 464 30.20 -11.60 11.17
N LEU A 465 30.03 -10.70 12.13
CA LEU A 465 28.75 -10.44 12.80
C LEU A 465 27.72 -9.96 11.78
N CYS A 466 26.58 -10.63 11.71
CA CYS A 466 25.57 -10.38 10.69
C CYS A 466 24.18 -10.04 11.24
N LEU A 467 23.86 -10.43 12.49
CA LEU A 467 22.56 -10.17 13.10
C LEU A 467 22.66 -10.11 14.63
N ILE A 468 21.94 -9.18 15.27
CA ILE A 468 21.68 -9.14 16.71
C ILE A 468 20.17 -8.98 16.93
N GLU A 469 19.57 -9.89 17.69
CA GLU A 469 18.14 -9.88 18.02
C GLU A 469 17.90 -9.68 19.53
N PHE A 470 16.89 -8.87 19.86
CA PHE A 470 16.43 -8.65 21.24
C PHE A 470 15.53 -9.79 21.71
N GLY A 471 16.13 -10.83 22.28
CA GLY A 471 15.45 -12.03 22.76
C GLY A 471 16.38 -13.24 22.72
N SER A 472 15.95 -14.32 23.36
CA SER A 472 16.59 -15.63 23.23
C SER A 472 16.32 -16.26 21.86
N PHE A 473 17.19 -17.18 21.45
CA PHE A 473 17.16 -17.83 20.15
C PHE A 473 15.80 -18.48 19.89
N TYR A 474 15.26 -19.22 20.87
CA TYR A 474 13.97 -19.90 20.72
C TYR A 474 12.79 -18.95 20.46
N VAL A 475 12.87 -17.69 20.92
CA VAL A 475 11.84 -16.66 20.65
C VAL A 475 12.06 -16.02 19.28
N LYS A 476 13.30 -16.03 18.80
CA LYS A 476 13.75 -15.29 17.61
C LYS A 476 14.04 -16.17 16.41
N GLU A 477 13.90 -17.48 16.55
CA GLU A 477 14.22 -18.47 15.53
C GLU A 477 13.54 -18.16 14.20
N ALA A 478 12.22 -17.85 14.21
CA ALA A 478 11.49 -17.50 12.99
C ALA A 478 12.04 -16.23 12.30
N VAL A 479 12.45 -15.23 13.08
CA VAL A 479 13.02 -13.98 12.55
C VAL A 479 14.42 -14.22 11.98
N ILE A 480 15.26 -14.98 12.70
CA ILE A 480 16.61 -15.36 12.27
C ILE A 480 16.55 -16.23 11.02
N GLN A 481 15.60 -17.17 10.96
CA GLN A 481 15.37 -18.02 9.80
C GLN A 481 14.92 -17.18 8.59
N GLN A 482 14.02 -16.22 8.78
CA GLN A 482 13.61 -15.31 7.72
C GLN A 482 14.80 -14.47 7.21
N TRP A 483 15.65 -13.97 8.09
CA TRP A 483 16.88 -13.27 7.70
C TRP A 483 17.83 -14.20 6.92
N SER A 484 18.03 -15.43 7.41
CA SER A 484 18.87 -16.45 6.76
C SER A 484 18.38 -16.82 5.37
N ARG A 485 17.07 -16.99 5.18
CA ARG A 485 16.47 -17.22 3.85
C ARG A 485 16.69 -16.04 2.91
N THR A 486 16.57 -14.82 3.43
CA THR A 486 16.71 -13.60 2.63
C THR A 486 18.16 -13.38 2.20
N TRP A 487 19.10 -13.63 3.10
CA TRP A 487 20.48 -13.13 2.93
C TRP A 487 21.55 -14.22 2.90
N ALA A 488 21.33 -15.38 3.51
CA ALA A 488 22.33 -16.43 3.72
C ALA A 488 21.95 -17.79 3.10
N GLY A 489 20.92 -17.85 2.25
CA GLY A 489 20.51 -19.07 1.55
C GLY A 489 19.94 -20.18 2.44
N ASN A 490 19.65 -19.90 3.72
CA ASN A 490 19.04 -20.83 4.68
C ASN A 490 19.84 -22.13 4.92
N GLY A 491 21.16 -22.04 5.13
CA GLY A 491 22.03 -23.19 5.41
C GLY A 491 21.90 -23.80 6.81
N GLY A 492 20.93 -23.34 7.61
CA GLY A 492 20.75 -23.75 9.01
C GLY A 492 21.50 -22.87 10.00
N TYR A 493 21.44 -23.25 11.27
CA TYR A 493 22.07 -22.53 12.38
C TYR A 493 22.74 -23.49 13.35
N GLN A 494 23.87 -23.06 13.91
CA GLN A 494 24.67 -23.84 14.84
C GLN A 494 25.06 -22.94 16.03
N ARG A 495 24.83 -23.42 17.26
CA ARG A 495 25.34 -22.71 18.44
C ARG A 495 26.86 -22.90 18.54
N ASP A 496 27.61 -21.81 18.63
CA ASP A 496 29.07 -21.82 18.69
C ASP A 496 29.60 -20.66 19.56
N GLU A 497 29.68 -20.91 20.87
CA GLU A 497 30.10 -19.91 21.85
C GLU A 497 31.56 -19.46 21.64
N ALA A 498 32.44 -20.38 21.23
CA ALA A 498 33.85 -20.10 21.05
C ALA A 498 34.08 -19.14 19.87
N ARG A 499 33.35 -19.35 18.76
CA ARG A 499 33.40 -18.48 17.59
C ARG A 499 32.83 -17.09 17.87
N LEU A 500 31.75 -17.00 18.65
CA LEU A 500 31.08 -15.75 18.95
C LEU A 500 31.71 -15.01 20.15
N ALA A 501 32.62 -15.63 20.90
CA ALA A 501 33.28 -15.06 22.08
C ALA A 501 33.86 -13.65 21.85
N PRO A 502 34.54 -13.33 20.72
CA PRO A 502 35.04 -11.98 20.48
C PRO A 502 33.92 -10.92 20.42
N MET A 503 32.78 -11.25 19.82
CA MET A 503 31.62 -10.35 19.71
C MET A 503 30.86 -10.25 21.03
N THR A 504 30.61 -11.39 21.68
CA THR A 504 29.84 -11.43 22.94
C THR A 504 30.62 -10.82 24.11
N SER A 505 31.96 -10.93 24.12
CA SER A 505 32.82 -10.27 25.11
C SER A 505 32.77 -8.75 24.97
N GLN A 506 32.87 -8.21 23.75
CA GLN A 506 32.76 -6.77 23.52
C GLN A 506 31.37 -6.22 23.86
N LEU A 507 30.29 -6.95 23.53
CA LEU A 507 28.95 -6.56 23.96
C LEU A 507 28.83 -6.50 25.49
N LYS A 508 29.41 -7.47 26.21
CA LYS A 508 29.43 -7.47 27.68
C LYS A 508 30.22 -6.26 28.23
N GLN A 509 31.39 -5.95 27.68
CA GLN A 509 32.19 -4.79 28.08
C GLN A 509 31.48 -3.46 27.74
N TYR A 510 30.72 -3.41 26.65
CA TYR A 510 29.89 -2.25 26.32
C TYR A 510 28.82 -2.04 27.39
N PHE A 511 28.11 -3.11 27.80
CA PHE A 511 27.10 -3.03 28.85
C PHE A 511 27.67 -2.74 30.25
N SER A 512 28.94 -3.04 30.52
CA SER A 512 29.63 -2.62 31.76
C SER A 512 30.21 -1.21 31.69
N GLY A 513 30.17 -0.55 30.52
CA GLY A 513 30.74 0.78 30.31
C GLY A 513 32.25 0.80 30.07
N GLU A 514 32.89 -0.36 29.95
CA GLU A 514 34.33 -0.52 29.69
C GLU A 514 34.68 -0.31 28.20
N LEU A 515 33.73 -0.58 27.30
CA LEU A 515 33.92 -0.45 25.85
C LEU A 515 33.09 0.72 25.29
N LYS A 516 33.75 1.60 24.53
CA LYS A 516 33.09 2.73 23.83
C LYS A 516 33.03 2.56 22.31
N GLU A 517 33.94 1.78 21.74
CA GLU A 517 34.05 1.50 20.31
C GLU A 517 34.18 0.00 20.08
N PHE A 518 33.40 -0.53 19.13
CA PHE A 518 33.45 -1.94 18.76
C PHE A 518 34.51 -2.18 17.68
N ASP A 519 35.37 -3.17 17.91
CA ASP A 519 36.27 -3.72 16.90
C ASP A 519 35.78 -5.12 16.50
N ILE A 520 34.70 -5.13 15.71
CA ILE A 520 34.04 -6.36 15.25
C ILE A 520 33.95 -6.32 13.73
N LYS A 521 34.41 -7.39 13.08
CA LYS A 521 34.20 -7.58 11.64
C LYS A 521 32.70 -7.79 11.37
N LEU A 522 32.12 -6.93 10.54
CA LEU A 522 30.70 -6.97 10.18
C LEU A 522 30.49 -7.62 8.80
N ASP A 523 29.43 -8.41 8.69
CA ASP A 523 28.89 -8.92 7.43
C ASP A 523 27.51 -8.29 7.19
N MET A 524 27.53 -7.00 6.82
CA MET A 524 26.32 -6.20 6.61
C MET A 524 25.64 -6.58 5.29
N ARG A 525 24.41 -7.07 5.36
CA ARG A 525 23.60 -7.43 4.17
C ARG A 525 22.35 -6.55 4.11
N GLY A 526 22.20 -5.80 3.02
CA GLY A 526 21.13 -4.83 2.83
C GLY A 526 21.19 -4.15 1.47
N THR A 527 20.22 -3.29 1.18
CA THR A 527 20.25 -2.47 -0.04
C THR A 527 21.41 -1.48 -0.01
N SER A 528 21.85 -0.98 -1.17
CA SER A 528 22.92 0.01 -1.25
C SER A 528 22.65 1.26 -0.39
N PHE A 529 21.40 1.71 -0.32
CA PHE A 529 21.00 2.81 0.56
C PHE A 529 21.10 2.45 2.04
N GLN A 530 20.65 1.25 2.43
CA GLN A 530 20.78 0.79 3.82
C GLN A 530 22.24 0.71 4.25
N LEU A 531 23.11 0.14 3.41
CA LEU A 531 24.54 0.05 3.67
C LEU A 531 25.17 1.45 3.85
N GLN A 532 24.79 2.43 3.01
CA GLN A 532 25.23 3.82 3.17
C GLN A 532 24.76 4.44 4.50
N VAL A 533 23.50 4.24 4.88
CA VAL A 533 22.98 4.74 6.15
C VAL A 533 23.71 4.09 7.32
N TRP A 534 23.84 2.77 7.35
CA TRP A 534 24.49 2.05 8.45
C TRP A 534 25.97 2.41 8.59
N GLU A 535 26.66 2.69 7.48
CA GLU A 535 28.02 3.21 7.53
C GLU A 535 28.07 4.61 8.15
N ALA A 536 27.14 5.50 7.78
CA ALA A 536 27.03 6.81 8.41
C ALA A 536 26.72 6.72 9.91
N LEU A 537 25.89 5.76 10.34
CA LEU A 537 25.60 5.57 11.77
C LEU A 537 26.84 5.23 12.59
N LYS A 538 27.80 4.46 12.04
CA LYS A 538 29.05 4.13 12.73
C LYS A 538 29.90 5.36 13.06
N SER A 539 29.71 6.46 12.34
CA SER A 539 30.42 7.72 12.61
C SER A 539 29.89 8.49 13.82
N ILE A 540 28.73 8.10 14.39
CA ILE A 540 28.14 8.77 15.55
C ILE A 540 28.87 8.28 16.81
N PRO A 541 29.65 9.13 17.51
CA PRO A 541 30.46 8.68 18.65
C PRO A 541 29.63 8.23 19.85
N TYR A 542 30.24 7.43 20.73
CA TYR A 542 29.66 7.05 22.02
C TYR A 542 29.33 8.29 22.87
N GLY A 543 28.10 8.36 23.38
CA GLY A 543 27.65 9.52 24.18
C GLY A 543 27.18 10.71 23.35
N ASN A 544 27.16 10.60 22.02
CA ASN A 544 26.64 11.62 21.11
C ASN A 544 25.34 11.15 20.47
N VAL A 545 24.48 12.13 20.14
CA VAL A 545 23.25 11.91 19.38
C VAL A 545 23.21 12.81 18.16
N CYS A 546 22.51 12.37 17.12
CA CYS A 546 22.20 13.19 15.96
C CYS A 546 20.73 13.00 15.56
N SER A 547 20.24 13.86 14.69
CA SER A 547 18.89 13.73 14.15
C SER A 547 18.86 12.84 12.90
N TYR A 548 17.69 12.32 12.56
CA TYR A 548 17.47 11.67 11.26
C TYR A 548 17.82 12.57 10.07
N LYS A 549 17.70 13.89 10.25
CA LYS A 549 18.07 14.88 9.24
C LYS A 549 19.58 14.96 9.08
N ASP A 550 20.34 14.94 10.17
CA ASP A 550 21.80 15.00 10.14
C ASP A 550 22.39 13.77 9.43
N VAL A 551 21.83 12.58 9.68
CA VAL A 551 22.22 11.36 8.95
C VAL A 551 21.90 11.49 7.46
N ALA A 552 20.71 11.98 7.12
CA ALA A 552 20.30 12.19 5.72
C ALA A 552 21.22 13.20 5.00
N GLU A 553 21.68 14.23 5.69
CA GLU A 553 22.65 15.21 5.18
C GLU A 553 24.05 14.57 5.01
N SER A 554 24.50 13.78 5.98
CA SER A 554 25.83 13.13 5.94
C SER A 554 26.01 12.17 4.77
N ILE A 555 24.93 11.53 4.31
CA ILE A 555 24.94 10.66 3.12
C ILE A 555 24.62 11.39 1.81
N GLY A 556 24.56 12.73 1.83
CA GLY A 556 24.28 13.56 0.65
C GLY A 556 22.82 13.51 0.17
N ARG A 557 21.88 13.10 1.02
CA ARG A 557 20.44 12.94 0.68
C ARG A 557 19.52 13.68 1.66
N PRO A 558 19.57 15.02 1.75
CA PRO A 558 18.84 15.80 2.78
C PRO A 558 17.31 15.62 2.76
N LYS A 559 16.72 15.18 1.63
CA LYS A 559 15.28 14.91 1.50
C LYS A 559 14.87 13.51 1.98
N ALA A 560 15.83 12.64 2.31
CA ALA A 560 15.60 11.23 2.62
C ALA A 560 15.38 10.92 4.12
N VAL A 561 15.06 11.92 4.95
CA VAL A 561 14.91 11.78 6.42
C VAL A 561 14.04 10.59 6.84
N ARG A 562 12.87 10.41 6.21
CA ARG A 562 11.99 9.27 6.51
C ARG A 562 12.57 7.93 6.06
N ALA A 563 13.30 7.90 4.95
CA ALA A 563 13.95 6.69 4.44
C ALA A 563 15.11 6.26 5.35
N VAL A 564 15.88 7.21 5.86
CA VAL A 564 16.88 6.98 6.93
C VAL A 564 16.21 6.34 8.15
N GLY A 565 15.06 6.86 8.59
CA GLY A 565 14.28 6.24 9.67
C GLY A 565 13.93 4.76 9.39
N GLY A 566 13.53 4.44 8.16
CA GLY A 566 13.28 3.06 7.74
C GLY A 566 14.54 2.18 7.71
N ALA A 567 15.69 2.72 7.29
CA ALA A 567 16.97 2.02 7.29
C ALA A 567 17.49 1.76 8.72
N ASN A 568 17.35 2.73 9.63
CA ASN A 568 17.67 2.56 11.05
C ASN A 568 16.82 1.44 11.69
N ASN A 569 15.53 1.36 11.36
CA ASN A 569 14.64 0.31 11.87
C ASN A 569 14.97 -1.09 11.33
N LYS A 570 15.66 -1.17 10.19
CA LYS A 570 16.08 -2.43 9.56
C LYS A 570 17.56 -2.76 9.82
N ASN A 571 18.24 -2.02 10.70
CA ASN A 571 19.63 -2.30 11.05
C ASN A 571 19.74 -3.72 11.64
N PRO A 572 20.50 -4.64 11.00
CA PRO A 572 20.58 -6.02 11.45
C PRO A 572 21.48 -6.19 12.68
N VAL A 573 22.37 -5.25 12.98
CA VAL A 573 23.30 -5.34 14.12
C VAL A 573 23.16 -4.10 15.03
N PRO A 574 21.98 -3.90 15.65
CA PRO A 574 21.79 -2.80 16.60
C PRO A 574 22.82 -2.85 17.73
N ILE A 575 23.05 -1.72 18.41
CA ILE A 575 24.12 -1.49 19.40
C ILE A 575 25.50 -1.34 18.74
N VAL A 576 25.93 -2.32 17.93
CA VAL A 576 27.23 -2.29 17.24
C VAL A 576 27.21 -1.26 16.11
N VAL A 577 26.17 -1.27 15.28
CA VAL A 577 25.80 -0.12 14.45
C VAL A 577 24.80 0.72 15.26
N PRO A 578 25.18 1.92 15.73
CA PRO A 578 24.52 2.57 16.86
C PRO A 578 23.26 3.37 16.45
N CYS A 579 22.26 2.69 15.90
CA CYS A 579 21.02 3.33 15.46
C CYS A 579 20.18 3.92 16.61
N HIS A 580 20.44 3.55 17.88
CA HIS A 580 19.84 4.16 19.07
C HIS A 580 20.28 5.61 19.31
N ARG A 581 21.43 6.03 18.76
CA ARG A 581 21.97 7.40 18.86
C ARG A 581 21.25 8.41 17.95
N VAL A 582 20.34 7.95 17.09
CA VAL A 582 19.56 8.83 16.20
C VAL A 582 18.22 9.20 16.83
N ILE A 583 17.92 10.48 17.00
CA ILE A 583 16.73 11.00 17.68
C ILE A 583 15.94 12.00 16.80
N GLY A 584 14.78 12.46 17.27
CA GLY A 584 14.04 13.55 16.64
C GLY A 584 14.79 14.87 16.70
N THR A 585 14.55 15.78 15.76
CA THR A 585 15.16 17.13 15.77
C THR A 585 14.74 17.97 16.97
N ASP A 586 13.64 17.62 17.61
CA ASP A 586 13.11 18.20 18.85
C ASP A 586 13.62 17.49 20.12
N GLY A 587 14.57 16.57 19.99
CA GLY A 587 15.10 15.77 21.09
C GLY A 587 14.23 14.57 21.48
N THR A 588 13.12 14.32 20.80
CA THR A 588 12.23 13.20 21.12
C THR A 588 12.83 11.84 20.75
N LEU A 589 12.60 10.85 21.61
CA LEU A 589 12.96 9.46 21.35
C LEU A 589 11.94 8.82 20.40
N ILE A 590 12.12 9.02 19.11
CA ILE A 590 11.30 8.37 18.06
C ILE A 590 12.08 7.19 17.49
N GLY A 591 11.40 6.06 17.23
CA GLY A 591 11.87 4.96 16.38
C GLY A 591 13.11 4.20 16.87
N TYR A 592 12.92 2.93 17.22
CA TYR A 592 14.00 1.96 17.46
C TYR A 592 13.44 0.54 17.38
N ALA A 593 14.16 -0.37 16.73
CA ALA A 593 13.69 -1.75 16.53
C ALA A 593 13.45 -2.50 17.86
N GLY A 594 14.29 -2.24 18.87
CA GLY A 594 14.13 -2.76 20.24
C GLY A 594 13.11 -1.99 21.10
N GLY A 595 12.42 -1.00 20.54
CA GLY A 595 11.46 -0.16 21.26
C GLY A 595 12.07 1.01 22.07
N PRO A 596 11.23 1.96 22.51
CA PRO A 596 11.68 3.19 23.15
C PRO A 596 12.34 2.98 24.52
N GLU A 597 11.99 1.91 25.24
CA GLU A 597 12.57 1.57 26.54
C GLU A 597 14.05 1.19 26.41
N ILE A 598 14.35 0.23 25.54
CA ILE A 598 15.73 -0.22 25.28
C ILE A 598 16.57 0.95 24.78
N LYS A 599 16.03 1.78 23.88
CA LYS A 599 16.70 3.00 23.40
C LYS A 599 17.11 3.91 24.55
N ARG A 600 16.21 4.12 25.53
CA ARG A 600 16.48 4.95 26.71
C ARG A 600 17.58 4.37 27.58
N ILE A 601 17.55 3.06 27.83
CA ILE A 601 18.57 2.37 28.63
C ILE A 601 19.95 2.50 27.98
N LEU A 602 20.03 2.27 26.66
CA LEU A 602 21.28 2.40 25.91
C LEU A 602 21.83 3.84 25.93
N LEU A 603 20.98 4.84 25.69
CA LEU A 603 21.42 6.24 25.76
C LEU A 603 21.88 6.64 27.18
N THR A 604 21.17 6.17 28.22
CA THR A 604 21.53 6.43 29.62
C THR A 604 22.87 5.78 29.97
N LEU A 605 23.10 4.55 29.51
CA LEU A 605 24.38 3.86 29.65
C LEU A 605 25.52 4.67 29.02
N GLU A 606 25.27 5.31 27.88
CA GLU A 606 26.23 6.17 27.19
C GLU A 606 26.39 7.58 27.81
N GLY A 607 25.69 7.88 28.90
CA GLY A 607 25.73 9.20 29.56
C GLY A 607 24.87 10.26 28.89
N VAL A 608 24.00 9.88 27.95
CA VAL A 608 23.01 10.77 27.31
C VAL A 608 21.72 10.74 28.12
N MET A 609 21.38 11.85 28.76
CA MET A 609 20.09 12.02 29.46
C MET A 609 19.00 12.40 28.44
N PRO A 610 18.05 11.50 28.11
CA PRO A 610 16.96 11.86 27.22
C PRO A 610 16.06 12.88 27.92
N GLY A 611 15.76 13.99 27.23
CA GLY A 611 15.03 15.12 27.80
C GLY A 611 13.72 14.70 28.48
N ARG A 612 13.61 14.96 29.79
CA ARG A 612 12.32 15.07 30.47
C ARG A 612 11.64 16.36 30.00
N ASN A 613 10.78 16.25 28.99
CA ASN A 613 9.61 17.11 28.90
C ASN A 613 8.47 16.25 29.49
N GLY A 614 7.93 16.45 30.70
CA GLY A 614 7.54 17.70 31.31
C GLY A 614 6.07 17.94 31.00
N GLN A 615 5.19 17.58 31.95
CA GLN A 615 3.79 18.01 32.18
C GLN A 615 2.84 18.18 31.00
#